data_AF-A0A381FHB9-F1
#
_entry.id   AF-A0A381FHB9-F1
#
_cell.length_a   1.000
_cell.length_b   1.000
_cell.length_c   1.000
_cell.angle_alpha   90.00
_cell.angle_beta   90.00
_cell.angle_gamma   90.00
#
_symmetry.space_group_name_H-M   'P 1'
#
loop_
_entity.id
_entity.type
_entity.pdbx_description
1 polymer ?
#
loop_
_entity_poly.entity_id
_entity_poly.type
_entity_poly.pdbx_seq_one_letter_code
_entity_poly.pdbx_strand_id
1 'polypeptide(L)' 'MNYQTFEPHQELEVFVKCYWTLESSIDEQQEKQFVVHDGCMEVIFHYGDLYKQYTDRGKSIIQPRCFIIGQLTRPFEI' A
#
# COMPACT_ATOMS: atom_id res chain seq x y z
N MET A 1 2.95 -0.34 14.07
CA MET A 1 3.25 0.30 12.76
C MET A 1 4.59 1.02 12.75
N ASN A 2 5.51 0.60 11.88
CA ASN A 2 6.84 1.17 11.62
C ASN A 2 6.89 1.62 10.15
N TYR A 3 6.81 2.95 9.94
CA TYR A 3 6.86 3.56 8.61
C TYR A 3 8.23 4.21 8.39
N GLN A 4 8.85 3.93 7.24
CA GLN A 4 10.14 4.49 6.86
C GLN A 4 10.12 4.95 5.40
N THR A 5 10.95 5.94 5.08
CA THR A 5 11.12 6.49 3.74
C THR A 5 12.59 6.51 3.37
N PHE A 6 12.87 6.32 2.09
CA PHE A 6 14.21 6.25 1.54
C PHE A 6 14.25 7.02 0.23
N GLU A 7 15.36 7.74 0.03
CA GLU A 7 15.64 8.41 -1.23
C GLU A 7 15.97 7.37 -2.32
N PRO A 8 15.55 7.62 -3.57
CA PRO A 8 15.91 6.77 -4.68
C PRO A 8 17.39 6.90 -5.03
N HIS A 9 17.91 5.95 -5.79
CA HIS A 9 19.22 6.11 -6.42
C HIS A 9 19.17 7.28 -7.43
N GLN A 10 20.28 8.01 -7.60
CA GLN A 10 20.33 9.22 -8.43
C GLN A 10 19.79 9.01 -9.85
N GLU A 11 20.09 7.88 -10.47
CA GLU A 11 19.59 7.53 -11.81
C GLU A 11 18.07 7.34 -11.89
N LEU A 12 17.40 7.11 -10.75
CA LEU A 12 15.97 6.86 -10.65
C LEU A 12 15.18 8.08 -10.17
N GLU A 13 15.83 9.16 -9.72
CA GLU A 13 15.16 10.38 -9.20
C GLU A 13 14.17 11.01 -10.20
N VAL A 14 14.43 10.86 -11.50
CA VAL A 14 13.54 11.35 -12.56
C VAL A 14 12.26 10.52 -12.72
N PHE A 15 12.18 9.33 -12.13
CA PHE A 15 11.04 8.40 -12.27
C PHE A 15 10.40 8.04 -10.94
N VAL A 16 11.20 7.90 -9.88
CA VAL A 16 10.79 7.45 -8.56
C VAL A 16 10.94 8.62 -7.61
N LYS A 17 9.85 8.99 -6.94
CA LYS A 17 9.88 10.07 -5.93
C LYS A 17 10.57 9.61 -4.65
N CYS A 18 10.24 8.42 -4.16
CA CYS A 18 10.84 7.81 -2.98
C CYS A 18 10.50 6.32 -2.92
N TYR A 19 11.20 5.60 -2.05
CA TYR A 19 10.75 4.29 -1.56
C TYR A 19 10.21 4.45 -0.15
N TRP A 20 9.26 3.59 0.22
CA TRP A 20 8.75 3.54 1.57
C TRP A 20 8.53 2.09 2.00
N THR A 21 8.62 1.86 3.31
CA THR A 21 8.27 0.58 3.93
C THR A 21 7.27 0.83 5.05
N LEU A 22 6.33 -0.11 5.19
CA LEU A 22 5.38 -0.14 6.29
C LEU A 22 5.37 -1.54 6.87
N GLU A 23 5.70 -1.65 8.15
CA GLU A 23 5.74 -2.91 8.88
C GLU A 23 4.84 -2.82 10.12
N SER A 24 4.08 -3.87 10.41
CA SER A 24 3.23 -3.97 11.61
C SER A 24 3.41 -5.34 12.25
N SER A 25 3.36 -5.42 13.58
CA SER A 25 3.40 -6.67 14.31
C SER A 25 2.04 -7.37 14.28
N ILE A 26 2.05 -8.71 14.36
CA ILE A 26 0.84 -9.56 14.34
C ILE A 26 -0.07 -9.31 15.56
N ASP A 27 0.50 -8.85 16.68
CA ASP A 27 -0.24 -8.57 17.92
C ASP A 27 -1.04 -7.25 17.87
N GLU A 28 -0.86 -6.41 16.85
CA GLU A 28 -1.72 -5.25 16.64
C GLU A 28 -3.08 -5.75 16.14
N GLN A 29 -4.17 -5.40 16.83
CA GLN A 29 -5.53 -5.68 16.35
C GLN A 29 -5.66 -5.13 14.93
N GLN A 30 -5.85 -6.04 13.96
CA GLN A 30 -6.06 -5.69 12.55
C GLN A 30 -7.44 -5.06 12.39
N GLU A 31 -7.53 -3.77 12.69
CA GLU A 31 -8.68 -2.96 12.36
C GLU A 31 -8.66 -2.64 10.86
N LYS A 32 -9.87 -2.49 10.28
CA LYS A 32 -10.00 -2.08 8.89
C LYS A 32 -9.44 -0.67 8.70
N GLN A 33 -8.69 -0.48 7.62
CA GLN A 33 -8.04 0.80 7.36
C GLN A 33 -8.46 1.36 6.01
N PHE A 34 -8.66 2.68 5.96
CA PHE A 34 -8.85 3.36 4.69
C PHE A 34 -7.51 3.67 4.06
N VAL A 35 -7.28 3.15 2.87
CA VAL A 35 -6.18 3.57 2.02
C VAL A 35 -6.61 4.81 1.26
N VAL A 36 -5.92 5.91 1.53
CA VAL A 36 -6.09 7.20 0.85
C VAL A 36 -4.83 7.47 0.05
N HIS A 37 -4.97 7.67 -1.25
CA HIS A 37 -3.83 7.98 -2.11
C HIS A 37 -3.64 9.49 -2.23
N ASP A 38 -2.38 9.88 -2.36
CA ASP A 38 -1.93 11.27 -2.53
C ASP A 38 -1.92 11.72 -4.01
N GLY A 39 -2.41 10.85 -4.91
CA GLY A 39 -2.43 11.09 -6.35
C GLY A 39 -1.18 10.60 -7.09
N CYS A 40 -0.17 10.07 -6.39
CA CYS A 40 0.96 9.40 -7.00
C CYS A 40 0.60 7.95 -7.40
N MET A 41 1.22 7.46 -8.47
CA MET A 41 1.19 6.02 -8.76
C MET A 41 2.26 5.32 -7.92
N GLU A 42 1.91 4.17 -7.40
CA GLU A 42 2.77 3.40 -6.51
C GLU A 42 2.90 1.96 -7.01
N VAL A 43 4.08 1.39 -6.87
CA VAL A 43 4.31 -0.05 -7.07
C VAL A 43 4.47 -0.67 -5.70
N ILE A 44 3.54 -1.56 -5.34
CA ILE A 44 3.47 -2.15 -4.01
C ILE A 44 4.03 -3.58 -4.06
N PHE A 45 4.84 -3.91 -3.07
CA PHE A 45 5.37 -5.26 -2.85
C PHE A 45 5.06 -5.70 -1.42
N HIS A 46 4.31 -6.79 -1.28
CA HIS A 46 4.05 -7.40 0.03
C HIS A 46 5.09 -8.48 0.33
N TYR A 47 5.81 -8.28 1.43
CA TYR A 47 6.77 -9.26 1.96
C TYR A 47 6.20 -10.10 3.12
N GLY A 48 5.20 -9.58 3.83
CA GLY A 48 4.45 -10.32 4.85
C GLY A 48 3.12 -10.86 4.32
N ASP A 49 2.12 -10.90 5.20
CA ASP A 49 0.76 -11.31 4.85
C ASP A 49 0.11 -10.33 3.85
N LEU A 50 -0.79 -10.88 3.03
CA LEU A 50 -1.50 -10.12 2.01
C LEU A 50 -2.70 -9.39 2.61
N TYR A 51 -2.92 -8.16 2.17
CA TYR A 51 -4.09 -7.41 2.57
C TYR A 51 -5.38 -7.97 1.97
N LYS A 52 -6.44 -7.88 2.78
CA LYS A 52 -7.79 -8.23 2.38
C LYS A 52 -8.56 -6.96 2.09
N GLN A 53 -8.63 -6.58 0.82
CA GLN A 53 -9.39 -5.42 0.40
C GLN A 53 -10.89 -5.71 0.47
N TYR A 54 -11.62 -4.84 1.16
CA TYR A 54 -13.08 -4.88 1.25
C TYR A 54 -13.70 -4.04 0.15
N THR A 55 -14.74 -4.58 -0.47
CA THR A 55 -15.50 -3.94 -1.54
C THR A 55 -16.95 -3.78 -1.13
N ASP A 56 -17.65 -2.90 -1.84
CA ASP A 56 -19.07 -2.65 -1.63
C ASP A 56 -19.87 -3.97 -1.61
N ARG A 57 -20.82 -4.08 -0.67
CA ARG A 57 -21.71 -5.25 -0.48
C ARG A 57 -21.07 -6.48 0.21
N GLY A 58 -20.06 -6.27 1.05
CA GLY A 58 -19.52 -7.32 1.93
C GLY A 58 -18.64 -8.35 1.21
N LYS A 59 -18.26 -8.06 -0.04
CA LYS A 59 -17.28 -8.86 -0.78
C LYS A 59 -15.88 -8.41 -0.41
N SER A 60 -14.94 -9.34 -0.42
CA SER A 60 -13.51 -9.05 -0.21
C SER A 60 -12.66 -9.75 -1.24
N ILE A 61 -11.55 -9.12 -1.61
CA ILE A 61 -10.52 -9.70 -2.47
C ILE A 61 -9.18 -9.68 -1.72
N ILE A 62 -8.35 -10.69 -1.96
CA ILE A 62 -6.96 -10.66 -1.47
C ILE A 62 -6.13 -9.91 -2.49
N GLN A 63 -5.36 -8.92 -2.03
CA GLN A 63 -4.49 -8.15 -2.91
C GLN A 63 -3.33 -9.02 -3.43
N PRO A 64 -2.90 -8.84 -4.70
CA PRO A 64 -1.74 -9.55 -5.23
C PRO A 64 -0.46 -9.22 -4.43
N ARG A 65 0.54 -10.11 -4.45
CA ARG A 65 1.84 -9.83 -3.80
C ARG A 65 2.58 -8.63 -4.39
N CYS A 66 2.34 -8.32 -5.66
CA CYS A 66 2.92 -7.20 -6.37
C CYS A 66 1.87 -6.61 -7.31
N PHE A 67 1.63 -5.31 -7.21
CA PHE A 67 0.70 -4.61 -8.10
C PHE A 67 1.07 -3.13 -8.19
N ILE A 68 0.51 -2.48 -9.21
CA ILE A 68 0.57 -1.03 -9.38
C ILE A 68 -0.78 -0.47 -8.93
N ILE A 69 -0.76 0.61 -8.17
CA ILE A 69 -1.95 1.31 -7.69
C ILE A 69 -1.86 2.80 -7.97
N GLY A 70 -3.02 3.42 -8.17
CA GLY A 70 -3.16 4.80 -8.61
C GLY A 70 -3.55 4.93 -10.10
N GLN A 71 -4.08 6.06 -10.55
CA GLN A 71 -4.80 7.06 -9.74
C GLN A 71 -6.14 6.49 -9.30
N LEU A 72 -6.42 6.48 -8.00
CA LEU A 72 -7.74 6.10 -7.50
C LEU A 72 -8.68 7.30 -7.43
N THR A 73 -9.94 7.08 -7.78
CA THR A 73 -11.00 8.09 -7.71
C THR A 73 -11.74 8.08 -6.38
N ARG A 74 -11.52 7.06 -5.54
CA ARG A 74 -12.12 6.91 -4.21
C ARG A 74 -11.20 6.10 -3.28
N PRO A 75 -11.23 6.34 -1.96
CA PRO A 75 -10.60 5.47 -0.97
C PRO A 75 -11.18 4.06 -1.02
N PHE A 76 -10.41 3.09 -0.51
CA PHE A 76 -10.88 1.72 -0.28
C PHE A 76 -10.40 1.22 1.09
N GLU A 77 -11.05 0.16 1.57
CA GLU A 77 -10.75 -0.44 2.88
C GLU A 77 -9.90 -1.70 2.71
N ILE A 78 -8.91 -1.87 3.60
CA ILE A 78 -8.09 -3.08 3.77
C ILE A 78 -8.21 -3.65 5.18
#